data_AF-A0A0C9SMZ1-F1
#
_entry.id   AF-A0A0C9SMZ1-F1
#
_cell.length_a   1.000
_cell.length_b   1.000
_cell.length_c   1.000
_cell.angle_alpha   90.00
_cell.angle_beta   90.00
_cell.angle_gamma   90.00
#
_symmetry.space_group_name_H-M   'P 1'
#
loop_
_entity.id
_entity.type
_entity.pdbx_description
1 polymer ?
#
loop_
_entity_poly.entity_id
_entity_poly.type
_entity_poly.pdbx_seq_one_letter_code
_entity_poly.pdbx_strand_id
1 'polypeptide(L)'
;MKVLVAFSLLVLCVVATTSPSGQECLCTSDQSCWPNAAEFSQLQTQVSQPLIYPIPTASACYPTSDPSGNCTEVIDNWTDGDWRSSMPGSMEAPNFETLILKNGTIEACYLNTTITGTCGQGRVPVIGVDARSVVDVQAAVNFSVKHNLKLVVK
;
A
#
# COMPACT_ATOMS: atom_id res chain seq x y z
N MET A 1 18.71 -51.04 -55.23
CA MET A 1 17.90 -50.40 -54.16
C MET A 1 18.78 -49.36 -53.47
N LYS A 2 18.48 -48.07 -53.60
CA LYS A 2 19.17 -46.96 -52.90
C LYS A 2 18.16 -46.36 -51.93
N VAL A 3 18.41 -46.48 -50.62
CA VAL A 3 17.59 -45.87 -49.57
C VAL A 3 18.19 -44.51 -49.26
N LEU A 4 17.44 -43.45 -49.56
CA LEU A 4 17.79 -42.07 -49.21
C LEU A 4 17.29 -41.79 -47.78
N VAL A 5 18.21 -41.48 -46.87
CA VAL A 5 17.89 -41.07 -45.50
C VAL A 5 17.93 -39.55 -45.44
N ALA A 6 16.78 -38.92 -45.21
CA ALA A 6 16.66 -37.49 -45.02
C ALA A 6 16.84 -37.15 -43.52
N PHE A 7 17.92 -36.44 -43.19
CA PHE A 7 18.12 -35.87 -41.85
C PHE A 7 17.38 -34.53 -41.74
N SER A 8 16.28 -34.49 -40.99
CA SER A 8 15.63 -33.23 -40.59
C SER A 8 16.40 -32.59 -39.44
N LEU A 9 16.93 -31.38 -39.65
CA LEU A 9 17.48 -30.54 -38.59
C LEU A 9 16.34 -29.82 -37.87
N LEU A 10 16.01 -30.28 -36.65
CA LEU A 10 15.19 -29.55 -35.70
C LEU A 10 16.03 -28.42 -35.08
N VAL A 11 15.75 -27.18 -35.50
CA VAL A 11 16.32 -25.99 -34.89
C VAL A 11 15.56 -25.71 -33.59
N LEU A 12 16.17 -26.02 -32.43
CA LEU A 12 15.69 -25.55 -31.14
C LEU A 12 16.07 -24.07 -30.98
N CYS A 13 15.10 -23.16 -31.10
CA CYS A 13 15.25 -21.80 -30.60
C CYS A 13 15.26 -21.85 -29.07
N VAL A 14 16.45 -21.80 -28.47
CA VAL A 14 16.61 -21.56 -27.03
C VAL A 14 16.25 -20.10 -26.78
N VAL A 15 15.05 -19.85 -26.27
CA VAL A 15 14.68 -18.54 -25.74
C VAL A 15 15.41 -18.41 -24.40
N ALA A 16 16.51 -17.66 -24.38
CA ALA A 16 17.18 -17.32 -23.14
C ALA A 16 16.25 -16.40 -22.33
N THR A 17 15.56 -16.95 -21.34
CA THR A 17 14.87 -16.14 -20.33
C THR A 17 15.93 -15.50 -19.47
N THR A 18 16.22 -14.23 -19.72
CA THR A 18 16.98 -13.40 -18.78
C THR A 18 16.15 -13.28 -17.51
N SER A 19 16.45 -14.11 -16.50
CA SER A 19 15.95 -13.88 -15.14
C SER A 19 16.43 -12.50 -14.70
N PRO A 20 15.55 -11.55 -14.34
CA PRO A 20 16.00 -10.30 -13.77
C PRO A 20 16.71 -10.63 -12.45
N SER A 21 18.04 -10.50 -12.43
CA SER A 21 18.85 -10.62 -11.20
C SER A 21 18.81 -9.34 -10.35
N GLY A 22 17.67 -8.64 -10.37
CA GLY A 22 17.38 -7.51 -9.48
C GLY A 22 16.31 -7.93 -8.49
N GLN A 23 16.43 -7.52 -7.23
CA GLN A 23 15.33 -7.66 -6.27
C GLN A 23 14.05 -7.09 -6.91
N GLU A 24 13.05 -7.96 -7.13
CA GLU A 24 11.75 -7.52 -7.60
C GLU A 24 11.18 -6.53 -6.59
N CYS A 25 10.76 -5.35 -7.07
CA CYS A 25 10.10 -4.38 -6.22
C CYS A 25 8.80 -4.98 -5.66
N LEU A 26 8.48 -4.64 -4.41
CA LEU A 26 7.18 -4.99 -3.84
C LEU A 26 6.08 -4.28 -4.62
N CYS A 27 4.92 -4.94 -4.71
CA CYS A 27 3.77 -4.41 -5.43
C CYS A 27 3.13 -3.24 -4.67
N THR A 28 2.87 -2.14 -5.37
CA THR A 28 2.23 -0.91 -4.84
C THR A 28 0.85 -0.71 -5.44
N SER A 29 0.01 0.12 -4.78
CA SER A 29 -1.41 0.28 -5.11
C SER A 29 -1.71 0.91 -6.46
N ASP A 30 -0.70 1.51 -7.10
CA ASP A 30 -0.74 2.08 -8.44
C ASP A 30 -0.33 1.09 -9.54
N GLN A 31 0.04 -0.14 -9.19
CA GLN A 31 0.53 -1.16 -10.11
C GLN A 31 -0.52 -2.23 -10.43
N SER A 32 -0.41 -2.86 -11.60
CA SER A 32 -1.34 -3.91 -12.06
C SER A 32 -1.29 -5.21 -11.24
N CYS A 33 -0.21 -5.43 -10.48
CA CYS A 33 -0.08 -6.55 -9.55
C CYS A 33 -0.90 -6.36 -8.26
N TRP A 34 -1.43 -5.16 -8.02
CA TRP A 34 -2.16 -4.85 -6.79
C TRP A 34 -3.44 -5.69 -6.72
N PRO A 35 -3.79 -6.26 -5.55
CA PRO A 35 -4.97 -7.08 -5.44
C PRO A 35 -6.23 -6.30 -5.82
N ASN A 36 -7.13 -6.96 -6.53
CA ASN A 36 -8.41 -6.37 -6.87
C ASN A 36 -9.42 -6.52 -5.72
N ALA A 37 -10.60 -5.93 -5.89
CA ALA A 37 -11.66 -5.93 -4.87
C ALA A 37 -12.12 -7.35 -4.46
N ALA A 38 -12.11 -8.31 -5.37
CA ALA A 38 -12.50 -9.69 -5.05
C ALA A 38 -11.44 -10.38 -4.17
N GLU A 39 -10.15 -10.11 -4.41
CA GLU A 39 -9.06 -10.64 -3.59
C GLU A 39 -9.06 -10.03 -2.19
N PHE A 40 -9.31 -8.73 -2.06
CA PHE A 40 -9.52 -8.12 -0.73
C PHE A 40 -10.79 -8.63 -0.04
N SER A 41 -11.86 -8.89 -0.79
CA SER A 41 -13.07 -9.53 -0.24
C SER A 41 -12.76 -10.95 0.26
N GLN A 42 -11.84 -11.68 -0.37
CA GLN A 42 -11.37 -12.97 0.13
C GLN A 42 -10.53 -12.85 1.41
N LEU A 43 -9.72 -11.80 1.55
CA LEU A 43 -9.05 -11.51 2.83
C LEU A 43 -10.07 -11.17 3.91
N GLN A 44 -11.09 -10.38 3.59
CA GLN A 44 -12.15 -9.97 4.52
C GLN A 44 -12.87 -11.15 5.18
N THR A 45 -13.01 -12.30 4.50
CA THR A 45 -13.62 -13.50 5.10
C THR A 45 -12.71 -14.26 6.05
N GLN A 46 -11.41 -13.97 6.06
CA GLN A 46 -10.40 -14.65 6.88
C GLN A 46 -10.03 -13.88 8.16
N VAL A 47 -10.44 -12.60 8.25
CA VAL A 47 -10.15 -11.73 9.39
C VAL A 47 -11.41 -11.45 10.21
N SER A 48 -11.23 -11.21 11.50
CA SER A 48 -12.32 -11.06 12.47
C SER A 48 -13.00 -9.69 12.45
N GLN A 49 -12.35 -8.67 11.88
CA GLN A 49 -12.87 -7.31 11.72
C GLN A 49 -12.97 -6.92 10.26
N PRO A 50 -13.85 -5.97 9.90
CA PRO A 50 -13.80 -5.28 8.62
C PRO A 50 -12.39 -4.78 8.31
N LEU A 51 -11.95 -4.89 7.05
CA LEU A 51 -10.76 -4.23 6.57
C LEU A 51 -10.93 -2.72 6.81
N ILE A 52 -9.88 -2.11 7.35
CA ILE A 52 -9.84 -0.68 7.60
C ILE A 52 -9.18 0.02 6.43
N TYR A 53 -9.55 1.28 6.22
CA TYR A 53 -9.01 2.13 5.16
C TYR A 53 -8.41 3.37 5.80
N PRO A 54 -7.16 3.29 6.27
CA PRO A 54 -6.51 4.41 6.94
C PRO A 54 -6.41 5.63 6.01
N ILE A 55 -6.73 6.79 6.56
CA ILE A 55 -6.59 8.09 5.89
C ILE A 55 -5.67 8.99 6.73
N PRO A 56 -4.91 9.90 6.10
CA PRO A 56 -4.02 10.80 6.85
C PRO A 56 -4.77 11.63 7.89
N THR A 57 -4.18 11.80 9.07
CA THR A 57 -4.82 12.51 10.21
C THR A 57 -5.34 13.90 9.86
N ALA A 58 -4.60 14.65 9.03
CA ALA A 58 -4.99 16.00 8.65
C ALA A 58 -6.10 16.05 7.58
N SER A 59 -6.58 14.92 7.04
CA SER A 59 -7.57 14.92 5.95
C SER A 59 -8.86 15.62 6.32
N ALA A 60 -9.27 15.57 7.60
CA ALA A 60 -10.43 16.28 8.13
C ALA A 60 -10.34 17.81 7.96
N CYS A 61 -9.13 18.37 7.82
CA CYS A 61 -8.89 19.79 7.55
C CYS A 61 -8.99 20.19 6.08
N TYR A 62 -9.20 19.23 5.18
CA TYR A 62 -9.28 19.46 3.74
C TYR A 62 -10.68 19.20 3.16
N PRO A 63 -11.06 19.92 2.09
CA PRO A 63 -10.37 21.11 1.56
C PRO A 63 -10.42 22.28 2.56
N THR A 64 -9.44 23.19 2.52
CA THR A 64 -9.33 24.30 3.49
C THR A 64 -10.58 25.17 3.58
N SER A 65 -11.30 25.33 2.46
CA SER A 65 -12.52 26.14 2.38
C SER A 65 -13.74 25.49 3.02
N ASP A 66 -13.76 24.16 3.11
CA ASP A 66 -14.89 23.37 3.61
C ASP A 66 -14.35 22.04 4.18
N PRO A 67 -13.80 22.07 5.41
CA PRO A 67 -13.17 20.90 6.01
C PRO A 67 -14.13 19.71 6.09
N SER A 68 -13.70 18.56 5.56
CA SER A 68 -14.53 17.34 5.48
C SER A 68 -14.81 16.67 6.83
N GLY A 69 -14.12 17.08 7.90
CA GLY A 69 -14.30 16.55 9.24
C GLY A 69 -13.98 17.58 10.34
N ASN A 70 -13.75 17.08 11.55
CA ASN A 70 -13.49 17.93 12.71
C ASN A 70 -12.04 18.43 12.74
N CYS A 71 -11.71 19.42 11.91
CA CYS A 71 -10.35 19.98 11.85
C CYS A 71 -9.89 20.57 13.20
N THR A 72 -10.81 21.11 13.99
CA THR A 72 -10.50 21.65 15.33
C THR A 72 -9.92 20.57 16.25
N GLU A 73 -10.54 19.39 16.30
CA GLU A 73 -10.02 18.27 17.08
C GLU A 73 -8.63 17.83 16.60
N VAL A 74 -8.41 17.82 15.29
CA VAL A 74 -7.09 17.50 14.72
C VAL A 74 -6.04 18.52 15.15
N ILE A 75 -6.36 19.81 15.15
CA ILE A 75 -5.46 20.88 15.58
C ILE A 75 -5.16 20.74 17.07
N ASP A 76 -6.19 20.55 17.89
CA ASP A 76 -6.09 20.51 19.35
C ASP A 76 -5.27 19.30 19.84
N ASN A 77 -5.36 18.16 19.14
CA ASN A 77 -4.69 16.91 19.51
C ASN A 77 -3.47 16.59 18.64
N TRP A 78 -3.01 17.51 17.78
CA TRP A 78 -1.97 17.21 16.78
C TRP A 78 -0.68 16.62 17.38
N THR A 79 -0.35 17.03 18.61
CA THR A 79 0.84 16.59 19.35
C THR A 79 0.54 15.61 20.49
N ASP A 80 -0.70 15.12 20.60
CA ASP A 80 -1.09 14.12 21.58
C ASP A 80 -0.80 12.72 21.03
N GLY A 81 0.20 12.05 21.57
CA GLY A 81 0.63 10.73 21.10
C GLY A 81 -0.41 9.63 21.33
N ASP A 82 -1.20 9.70 22.41
CA ASP A 82 -2.26 8.72 22.68
C ASP A 82 -3.38 8.88 21.64
N TRP A 83 -3.80 10.11 21.38
CA TRP A 83 -4.79 10.41 20.35
C TRP A 83 -4.31 10.01 18.95
N ARG A 84 -3.05 10.33 18.60
CA ARG A 84 -2.46 9.89 17.32
C ARG A 84 -2.40 8.38 17.20
N SER A 85 -1.92 7.69 18.22
CA SER A 85 -1.79 6.23 18.20
C SER A 85 -3.14 5.53 17.98
N SER A 86 -4.23 6.12 18.47
CA SER A 86 -5.60 5.61 18.31
C SER A 86 -6.12 5.59 16.87
N MET A 87 -5.53 6.35 15.95
CA MET A 87 -5.95 6.43 14.56
C MET A 87 -5.07 5.58 13.64
N PRO A 88 -5.64 4.65 12.85
CA PRO A 88 -4.88 3.80 11.92
C PRO A 88 -3.98 4.55 10.94
N GLY A 89 -4.39 5.75 10.53
CA GLY A 89 -3.68 6.54 9.52
C GLY A 89 -2.66 7.54 10.08
N SER A 90 -2.43 7.52 11.39
CA SER A 90 -1.50 8.43 12.07
C SER A 90 -0.21 7.73 12.48
N MET A 91 0.88 8.48 12.49
CA MET A 91 2.17 8.13 13.08
C MET A 91 2.51 9.16 14.16
N GLU A 92 3.22 8.72 15.20
CA GLU A 92 3.66 9.62 16.29
C GLU A 92 4.41 10.84 15.75
N ALA A 93 5.35 10.60 14.84
CA ALA A 93 6.07 11.64 14.14
C ALA A 93 5.47 11.82 12.73
N PRO A 94 4.78 12.95 12.44
CA PRO A 94 4.02 13.14 11.20
C PRO A 94 4.88 13.07 9.93
N ASN A 95 6.19 13.29 10.01
CA ASN A 95 7.08 13.18 8.86
C ASN A 95 7.14 11.74 8.27
N PHE A 96 6.77 10.71 9.03
CA PHE A 96 6.65 9.34 8.52
C PHE A 96 5.39 9.10 7.69
N GLU A 97 4.42 10.01 7.71
CA GLU A 97 3.23 9.99 6.87
C GLU A 97 3.50 10.57 5.47
N THR A 98 4.63 11.24 5.28
CA THR A 98 4.99 11.93 4.03
C THR A 98 5.75 11.02 3.05
N LEU A 99 5.39 11.07 1.76
CA LEU A 99 6.10 10.38 0.68
C LEU A 99 6.83 11.37 -0.23
N ILE A 100 8.12 11.13 -0.45
CA ILE A 100 8.91 11.83 -1.48
C ILE A 100 8.87 10.96 -2.74
N LEU A 101 8.32 11.51 -3.81
CA LEU A 101 8.20 10.86 -5.11
C LEU A 101 9.52 10.95 -5.89
N LYS A 102 9.72 10.05 -6.85
CA LYS A 102 10.96 9.98 -7.65
C LYS A 102 11.28 11.25 -8.44
N ASN A 103 10.24 12.03 -8.78
CA ASN A 103 10.35 13.32 -9.46
C ASN A 103 10.71 14.48 -8.52
N GLY A 104 10.94 14.22 -7.22
CA GLY A 104 11.25 15.22 -6.21
C GLY A 104 10.04 15.94 -5.61
N THR A 105 8.82 15.64 -6.05
CA THR A 105 7.60 16.19 -5.43
C THR A 105 7.24 15.43 -4.17
N ILE A 106 6.45 16.06 -3.30
CA ILE A 106 6.01 15.49 -2.03
C ILE A 106 4.52 15.18 -2.11
N GLU A 107 4.16 13.97 -1.73
CA GLU A 107 2.78 13.59 -1.43
C GLU A 107 2.61 13.52 0.10
N ALA A 108 1.77 14.41 0.64
CA ALA A 108 1.56 14.56 2.06
C ALA A 108 0.16 15.13 2.34
N CYS A 109 -0.25 15.04 3.60
CA CYS A 109 -1.41 15.74 4.12
C CYS A 109 -0.99 16.53 5.37
N TYR A 110 -0.63 17.79 5.16
CA TYR A 110 -0.12 18.64 6.23
C TYR A 110 -1.26 19.29 7.02
N LEU A 111 -1.08 19.44 8.33
CA LEU A 111 -2.02 20.22 9.15
C LEU A 111 -2.11 21.68 8.66
N ASN A 112 -0.96 22.28 8.30
CA ASN A 112 -0.95 23.56 7.61
C ASN A 112 -1.32 23.35 6.14
N THR A 113 -2.61 23.50 5.85
CA THR A 113 -3.20 23.22 4.54
C THR A 113 -2.67 24.10 3.40
N THR A 114 -2.00 25.22 3.72
CA THR A 114 -1.41 26.13 2.73
C THR A 114 -0.12 25.62 2.08
N ILE A 115 0.55 24.63 2.67
CA ILE A 115 1.86 24.14 2.18
C ILE A 115 1.73 23.44 0.83
N THR A 116 0.79 22.49 0.72
CA THR A 116 0.55 21.71 -0.50
C THR A 116 -0.74 22.11 -1.20
N GLY A 117 -1.68 22.76 -0.49
CA GLY A 117 -3.02 23.06 -0.99
C GLY A 117 -3.94 21.83 -1.13
N THR A 118 -3.39 20.62 -1.08
CA THR A 118 -4.10 19.34 -1.17
C THR A 118 -3.63 18.36 -0.09
N CYS A 119 -4.48 17.37 0.19
CA CYS A 119 -4.17 16.25 1.08
C CYS A 119 -3.97 14.99 0.23
N GLY A 120 -2.74 14.48 0.17
CA GLY A 120 -2.41 13.19 -0.44
C GLY A 120 -2.28 12.08 0.61
N GLN A 121 -2.26 10.83 0.16
CA GLN A 121 -2.16 9.65 1.05
C GLN A 121 -0.76 9.54 1.66
N GLY A 122 0.27 9.87 0.87
CA GLY A 122 1.66 9.80 1.30
C GLY A 122 2.08 8.36 1.62
N ARG A 123 2.60 8.15 2.84
CA ARG A 123 3.03 6.84 3.34
C ARG A 123 1.98 6.12 4.18
N VAL A 124 0.81 6.73 4.37
CA VAL A 124 -0.29 6.11 5.12
C VAL A 124 -0.81 4.90 4.33
N PRO A 125 -0.89 3.69 4.94
CA PRO A 125 -1.39 2.52 4.24
C PRO A 125 -2.82 2.74 3.71
N VAL A 126 -3.10 2.34 2.47
CA VAL A 126 -4.43 2.51 1.86
C VAL A 126 -5.46 1.47 2.34
N ILE A 127 -4.99 0.40 2.99
CA ILE A 127 -5.81 -0.66 3.55
C ILE A 127 -5.06 -1.30 4.72
N GLY A 128 -5.78 -1.80 5.71
CA GLY A 128 -5.23 -2.49 6.87
C GLY A 128 -6.16 -3.56 7.44
N VAL A 129 -5.61 -4.39 8.30
CA VAL A 129 -6.35 -5.37 9.10
C VAL A 129 -6.33 -4.91 10.55
N ASP A 130 -7.50 -4.69 11.15
CA ASP A 130 -7.62 -4.50 12.59
C ASP A 130 -7.52 -5.87 13.28
N ALA A 131 -6.28 -6.31 13.51
CA ALA A 131 -5.98 -7.65 14.01
C ALA A 131 -6.33 -7.78 15.49
N ARG A 132 -7.25 -8.68 15.83
CA ARG A 132 -7.67 -8.99 17.22
C ARG A 132 -7.26 -10.39 17.66
N SER A 133 -6.72 -11.18 16.76
CA SER A 133 -6.29 -12.56 17.00
C SER A 133 -5.04 -12.93 16.20
N VAL A 134 -4.39 -14.02 16.60
CA VAL A 134 -3.26 -14.60 15.84
C VAL A 134 -3.70 -15.00 14.43
N VAL A 135 -4.95 -15.45 14.26
CA VAL A 135 -5.49 -15.84 12.95
C VAL A 135 -5.57 -14.64 12.00
N ASP A 136 -5.97 -13.47 12.51
CA ASP A 136 -6.01 -12.24 11.70
C ASP A 136 -4.61 -11.85 11.20
N VAL A 137 -3.60 -11.92 12.09
CA VAL A 137 -2.21 -11.64 11.74
C VAL A 137 -1.70 -12.62 10.69
N GLN A 138 -1.98 -13.92 10.86
CA GLN A 138 -1.59 -14.94 9.90
C GLN A 138 -2.25 -14.72 8.52
N ALA A 139 -3.55 -14.40 8.50
CA ALA A 139 -4.26 -14.10 7.26
C ALA A 139 -3.66 -12.89 6.54
N ALA A 140 -3.39 -11.79 7.27
CA ALA A 140 -2.77 -10.58 6.72
C ALA A 140 -1.37 -10.85 6.17
N VAL A 141 -0.50 -11.53 6.94
CA VAL A 141 0.87 -11.87 6.52
C VAL A 141 0.86 -12.77 5.29
N ASN A 142 0.05 -13.83 5.29
CA ASN A 142 -0.05 -14.75 4.17
C ASN A 142 -0.56 -14.05 2.90
N PHE A 143 -1.54 -13.13 3.05
CA PHE A 143 -2.04 -12.32 1.95
C PHE A 143 -0.94 -11.40 1.39
N SER A 144 -0.21 -10.69 2.26
CA SER A 144 0.90 -9.82 1.82
C SER A 144 1.99 -10.60 1.08
N VAL A 145 2.38 -11.78 1.56
CA VAL A 145 3.37 -12.63 0.88
C VAL A 145 2.84 -13.10 -0.49
N LYS A 146 1.59 -13.61 -0.53
CA LYS A 146 0.96 -14.10 -1.76
C LYS A 146 0.92 -13.04 -2.86
N HIS A 147 0.67 -11.79 -2.50
CA HIS A 147 0.52 -10.67 -3.43
C HIS A 147 1.78 -9.78 -3.52
N ASN A 148 2.91 -10.21 -2.95
CA ASN A 148 4.18 -9.48 -2.92
C ASN A 148 4.04 -8.02 -2.42
N LEU A 149 3.24 -7.81 -1.38
CA LEU A 149 2.95 -6.49 -0.82
C LEU A 149 3.90 -6.14 0.31
N LYS A 150 4.14 -4.85 0.50
CA LYS A 150 4.78 -4.35 1.72
C LYS A 150 3.81 -4.45 2.89
N LEU A 151 4.11 -5.34 3.84
CA LEU A 151 3.44 -5.38 5.14
C LEU A 151 4.01 -4.28 6.06
N VAL A 152 3.12 -3.54 6.73
CA VAL A 152 3.46 -2.55 7.75
C VAL A 152 2.70 -2.91 9.02
N VAL A 153 3.37 -2.81 10.17
CA VAL A 153 2.76 -2.96 11.49
C VAL A 153 2.77 -1.60 12.16
N LYS A 154 1.63 -1.20 12.70
CA LYS A 154 1.41 0.00 13.49
C LYS A 154 0.87 -0.42 14.84
#